data_AF-A0A139GX48-F1
#
_entry.id   AF-A0A139GX48-F1
#
_cell.length_a   1.000
_cell.length_b   1.000
_cell.length_c   1.000
_cell.angle_alpha   90.00
_cell.angle_beta   90.00
_cell.angle_gamma   90.00
#
_symmetry.space_group_name_H-M   'P 1'
#
loop_
_entity.id
_entity.type
_entity.pdbx_description
1 polymer ?
#
loop_
_entity_poly.entity_id
_entity_poly.type
_entity_poly.pdbx_seq_one_letter_code
_entity_poly.pdbx_strand_id
1 'polypeptide(L)'
;MTTIEVYGTYHYSLPDESRPVGERSIYTSPSSKLVKDIPHKLHDFRTDSAFTHGPAGLNVQGFTYVEHISALSGDEFFEGKNVGEIYGPEVCELVKNVTGAKRAIIDGVTLRIRLATETEEDFYHVKLKDGPQDMAMKNFDPSVLRVPGRDRKNAPFEPSRVCRSDYDCQGLKDTVRHCRKDIAEMAKPDLETEDRGESPRYAVHSVWRPIKTVKRDPLGVLD
;
A
#
# COMPACT_ATOMS: atom_id res chain seq x y z
N MET A 1 -7.32 14.77 34.44
CA MET A 1 -8.24 13.98 33.60
C MET A 1 -7.51 12.70 33.23
N THR A 2 -8.02 11.54 33.60
CA THR A 2 -7.47 10.25 33.19
C THR A 2 -7.73 10.08 31.69
N THR A 3 -6.67 10.08 30.88
CA THR A 3 -6.76 9.73 29.45
C THR A 3 -7.24 8.30 29.33
N ILE A 4 -8.43 8.10 28.76
CA ILE A 4 -8.95 6.77 28.43
C ILE A 4 -8.07 6.21 27.31
N GLU A 5 -7.43 5.08 27.57
CA GLU A 5 -6.69 4.36 26.53
C GLU A 5 -7.69 3.71 25.58
N VAL A 6 -7.50 3.95 24.28
CA VAL A 6 -8.30 3.34 23.22
C VAL A 6 -7.41 2.30 22.53
N TYR A 7 -7.99 1.16 22.18
CA TYR A 7 -7.29 0.06 21.53
C TYR A 7 -7.95 -0.27 20.18
N GLY A 8 -7.15 -0.66 19.20
CA GLY A 8 -7.60 -1.29 17.95
C GLY A 8 -7.19 -2.76 17.93
N THR A 9 -7.86 -3.56 17.12
CA THR A 9 -7.56 -4.99 16.96
C THR A 9 -6.78 -5.23 15.67
N TYR A 10 -5.67 -5.95 15.76
CA TYR A 10 -4.89 -6.40 14.62
C TYR A 10 -5.01 -7.91 14.45
N HIS A 11 -5.15 -8.34 13.20
CA HIS A 11 -5.11 -9.76 12.84
C HIS A 11 -3.66 -10.17 12.54
N TYR A 12 -3.14 -11.09 13.34
CA TYR A 12 -1.85 -11.74 13.11
C TYR A 12 -2.09 -13.12 12.54
N SER A 13 -1.63 -13.35 11.31
CA SER A 13 -1.73 -14.63 10.62
C SER A 13 -0.38 -15.36 10.60
N LEU A 14 -0.35 -16.62 11.04
CA LEU A 14 0.76 -17.52 10.74
C LEU A 14 0.52 -18.14 9.35
N PRO A 15 1.36 -17.87 8.34
CA PRO A 15 1.14 -18.36 7.00
C PRO A 15 1.24 -19.88 6.90
N ASP A 16 0.38 -20.47 6.08
CA ASP A 16 0.51 -21.82 5.57
C ASP A 16 1.27 -21.82 4.24
N GLU A 17 2.50 -22.31 4.31
CA GLU A 17 3.39 -22.40 3.16
C GLU A 17 3.26 -23.73 2.40
N SER A 18 2.29 -24.59 2.77
CA SER A 18 2.04 -25.88 2.12
C SER A 18 1.79 -25.77 0.60
N ARG A 19 1.23 -24.64 0.16
CA ARG A 19 1.02 -24.32 -1.26
C ARG A 19 2.06 -23.31 -1.74
N PRO A 20 2.89 -23.60 -2.75
CA PRO A 20 3.90 -22.68 -3.23
C PRO A 20 3.28 -21.44 -3.90
N VAL A 21 4.03 -20.34 -3.95
CA VAL A 21 3.56 -19.07 -4.53
C VAL A 21 3.08 -19.20 -5.98
N GLY A 22 3.70 -20.07 -6.78
CA GLY A 22 3.35 -20.29 -8.19
C GLY A 22 2.00 -20.98 -8.45
N GLU A 23 1.35 -21.50 -7.40
CA GLU A 23 0.00 -22.08 -7.48
C GLU A 23 -1.10 -21.12 -7.00
N ARG A 24 -0.71 -19.96 -6.47
CA ARG A 24 -1.64 -18.94 -5.95
C ARG A 24 -1.94 -17.91 -7.03
N SER A 25 -3.11 -17.29 -6.94
CA SER A 25 -3.45 -16.14 -7.78
C SER A 25 -2.54 -14.95 -7.44
N ILE A 26 -2.25 -14.09 -8.41
CA ILE A 26 -1.45 -12.87 -8.24
C ILE A 26 -2.01 -12.01 -7.10
N TYR A 27 -1.13 -11.45 -6.26
CA TYR A 27 -1.48 -10.68 -5.06
C TYR A 27 -2.27 -11.44 -3.97
N THR A 28 -2.27 -12.78 -4.03
CA THR A 28 -2.89 -13.61 -2.99
C THR A 28 -1.83 -14.04 -1.98
N SER A 29 -2.03 -13.63 -0.73
CA SER A 29 -1.26 -14.11 0.42
C SER A 29 -1.43 -15.62 0.61
N PRO A 30 -0.48 -16.32 1.28
CA PRO A 30 -0.75 -17.68 1.75
C PRO A 30 -2.05 -17.74 2.57
N SER A 31 -2.70 -18.89 2.58
CA SER A 31 -3.68 -19.20 3.62
C SER A 31 -3.00 -19.17 4.99
N SER A 32 -3.76 -19.13 6.07
CA SER A 32 -3.27 -19.09 7.44
C SER A 32 -3.38 -20.47 8.06
N LYS A 33 -2.39 -20.87 8.87
CA LYS A 33 -2.52 -21.99 9.82
C LYS A 33 -3.24 -21.57 11.09
N LEU A 34 -3.09 -20.29 11.43
CA LEU A 34 -3.60 -19.70 12.66
C LEU A 34 -3.80 -18.20 12.44
N VAL A 35 -4.90 -17.70 12.98
CA VAL A 35 -5.16 -16.25 13.09
C VAL A 35 -5.33 -15.92 14.56
N LYS A 36 -4.72 -14.83 15.00
CA LYS A 36 -4.88 -14.28 16.34
C LYS A 36 -5.17 -12.80 16.29
N ASP A 37 -6.17 -12.41 17.06
CA ASP A 37 -6.53 -11.03 17.27
C ASP A 37 -5.75 -10.49 18.46
N ILE A 38 -4.98 -9.43 18.25
CA ILE A 38 -4.18 -8.80 19.30
C ILE A 38 -4.60 -7.34 19.41
N PRO A 39 -4.96 -6.86 20.62
CA PRO A 39 -5.26 -5.46 20.84
C PRO A 39 -3.97 -4.63 20.88
N HIS A 40 -3.94 -3.52 20.14
CA HIS A 40 -2.88 -2.52 20.18
C HIS A 40 -3.42 -1.18 20.61
N LYS A 41 -2.69 -0.49 21.49
CA LYS A 41 -3.03 0.86 21.89
C LYS A 41 -3.04 1.79 20.68
N LEU A 42 -4.06 2.62 20.57
CA LEU A 42 -4.13 3.64 19.54
C LEU A 42 -3.35 4.87 19.96
N HIS A 43 -2.58 5.37 19.00
CA HIS A 43 -1.77 6.56 19.15
C HIS A 43 -2.31 7.64 18.22
N ASP A 44 -2.46 8.86 18.73
CA ASP A 44 -2.66 10.02 17.85
C ASP A 44 -1.29 10.51 17.39
N PHE A 45 -0.86 10.04 16.22
CA PHE A 45 0.43 10.39 15.65
C PHE A 45 0.64 11.90 15.51
N ARG A 46 -0.39 12.75 15.56
CA ARG A 46 -0.21 14.20 15.45
C ARG A 46 0.27 14.85 16.75
N THR A 47 0.06 14.18 17.88
CA THR A 47 0.28 14.76 19.22
C THR A 47 1.12 13.88 20.13
N ASP A 48 1.26 12.60 19.82
CA ASP A 48 2.03 11.66 20.62
C ASP A 48 3.54 11.94 20.49
N SER A 49 4.16 12.27 21.62
CA SER A 49 5.59 12.62 21.71
C SER A 49 6.52 11.42 21.66
N ALA A 50 5.98 10.19 21.66
CA ALA A 50 6.77 8.99 21.45
C ALA A 50 7.30 8.86 20.01
N PHE A 51 6.74 9.62 19.06
CA PHE A 51 7.12 9.55 17.65
C PHE A 51 7.89 10.78 17.19
N THR A 52 8.78 10.56 16.22
CA THR A 52 9.43 11.65 15.50
C THR A 52 8.51 12.11 14.37
N HIS A 53 8.10 13.37 14.42
CA HIS A 53 7.17 13.97 13.46
C HIS A 53 7.88 14.48 12.20
N GLY A 54 7.14 14.55 11.09
CA GLY A 54 7.64 15.07 9.82
C GLY A 54 8.72 14.19 9.17
N PRO A 55 9.40 14.68 8.12
CA PRO A 55 10.29 13.86 7.30
C PRO A 55 11.36 13.06 8.06
N ALA A 56 11.83 13.58 9.20
CA ALA A 56 12.81 12.88 10.05
C ALA A 56 12.30 11.53 10.59
N GLY A 57 10.98 11.38 10.76
CA GLY A 57 10.35 10.12 11.19
C GLY A 57 10.67 8.94 10.28
N LEU A 58 10.81 9.17 8.96
CA LEU A 58 11.17 8.08 8.03
C LEU A 58 12.50 7.41 8.39
N ASN A 59 13.48 8.17 8.88
CA ASN A 59 14.80 7.63 9.24
C ASN A 59 14.84 7.00 10.63
N VAL A 60 13.94 7.39 11.54
CA VAL A 60 13.95 6.93 12.93
C VAL A 60 13.10 5.68 13.11
N GLN A 61 11.97 5.62 12.41
CA GLN A 61 10.91 4.65 12.66
C GLN A 61 10.25 4.13 11.37
N GLY A 62 10.79 4.44 10.19
CA GLY A 62 10.32 3.89 8.91
C GLY A 62 9.07 4.53 8.31
N PHE A 63 8.30 5.26 9.11
CA PHE A 63 7.09 5.94 8.67
C PHE A 63 7.03 7.38 9.19
N THR A 64 6.22 8.20 8.52
CA THR A 64 5.91 9.55 8.99
C THR A 64 4.50 9.98 8.62
N TYR A 65 4.07 11.06 9.23
CA TYR A 65 2.87 11.81 8.90
C TYR A 65 3.25 13.18 8.39
N VAL A 66 2.55 13.61 7.33
CA VAL A 66 2.67 14.95 6.77
C VAL A 66 1.28 15.52 6.56
N GLU A 67 1.10 16.79 6.93
CA GLU A 67 -0.10 17.53 6.58
C GLU A 67 -0.02 17.94 5.12
N HIS A 68 -1.02 17.54 4.33
CA HIS A 68 -1.03 17.81 2.90
C HIS A 68 -2.47 17.97 2.39
N ILE A 69 -2.72 19.05 1.65
CA ILE A 69 -4.02 19.35 1.06
C ILE A 69 -4.03 18.87 -0.40
N SER A 70 -5.04 18.08 -0.74
CA SER A 70 -5.22 17.54 -2.09
C SER A 70 -5.75 18.59 -3.03
N ALA A 71 -5.46 18.44 -4.31
CA ALA A 71 -6.30 18.99 -5.37
C ALA A 71 -7.65 18.25 -5.50
N LEU A 72 -7.73 16.97 -5.12
CA LEU A 72 -8.96 16.16 -5.18
C LEU A 72 -9.62 15.97 -3.81
N SER A 73 -10.95 16.02 -3.75
CA SER A 73 -11.75 15.84 -2.56
C SER A 73 -12.94 14.90 -2.78
N GLY A 74 -13.30 14.12 -1.76
CA GLY A 74 -14.54 13.32 -1.76
C GLY A 74 -14.70 12.43 -2.99
N ASP A 75 -15.71 12.72 -3.81
CA ASP A 75 -16.10 11.89 -4.94
C ASP A 75 -15.22 12.11 -6.20
N GLU A 76 -14.41 13.18 -6.24
CA GLU A 76 -13.51 13.49 -7.35
C GLU A 76 -12.44 12.41 -7.56
N PHE A 77 -12.14 11.61 -6.53
CA PHE A 77 -11.24 10.44 -6.60
C PHE A 77 -11.78 9.31 -7.48
N PHE A 78 -13.09 9.27 -7.76
CA PHE A 78 -13.70 8.20 -8.55
C PHE A 78 -13.89 8.60 -10.02
N GLU A 79 -13.72 9.88 -10.35
CA GLU A 79 -14.06 10.46 -11.65
C GLU A 79 -12.95 10.36 -12.71
N GLY A 80 -13.36 10.19 -13.97
CA GLY A 80 -12.54 10.41 -15.17
C GLY A 80 -11.18 9.69 -15.21
N LYS A 81 -10.09 10.43 -15.04
CA LYS A 81 -8.74 9.90 -14.85
C LYS A 81 -8.04 10.64 -13.71
N ASN A 82 -8.81 11.26 -12.81
CA ASN A 82 -8.32 12.20 -11.81
C ASN A 82 -7.21 11.60 -10.93
N VAL A 83 -7.34 10.33 -10.55
CA VAL A 83 -6.30 9.66 -9.75
C VAL A 83 -4.96 9.61 -10.47
N GLY A 84 -4.95 9.31 -11.78
CA GLY A 84 -3.72 9.24 -12.56
C GLY A 84 -3.20 10.59 -13.01
N GLU A 85 -4.09 11.52 -13.36
CA GLU A 85 -3.73 12.80 -13.98
C GLU A 85 -3.51 13.93 -12.96
N ILE A 86 -4.11 13.85 -11.77
CA ILE A 86 -4.05 14.89 -10.75
C ILE A 86 -3.38 14.36 -9.48
N TYR A 87 -3.95 13.30 -8.86
CA TYR A 87 -3.46 12.81 -7.57
C TYR A 87 -2.08 12.13 -7.67
N GLY A 88 -1.83 11.36 -8.73
CA GLY A 88 -0.54 10.70 -8.94
C GLY A 88 0.63 11.70 -8.97
N PRO A 89 0.60 12.72 -9.86
CA PRO A 89 1.61 13.77 -9.88
C PRO A 89 1.73 14.52 -8.55
N GLU A 90 0.61 14.83 -7.89
CA GLU A 90 0.60 15.47 -6.56
C GLU A 90 1.38 14.64 -5.53
N VAL A 91 1.14 13.33 -5.46
CA VAL A 91 1.84 12.42 -4.55
C VAL A 91 3.32 12.29 -4.92
N CYS A 92 3.67 12.27 -6.20
CA CYS A 92 5.07 12.28 -6.63
C CYS A 92 5.81 13.53 -6.13
N GLU A 93 5.21 14.72 -6.25
CA GLU A 93 5.81 15.95 -5.70
C GLU A 93 5.93 15.89 -4.17
N LEU A 94 4.88 15.41 -3.47
CA LEU A 94 4.91 15.24 -2.03
C LEU A 94 6.06 14.32 -1.59
N VAL A 95 6.19 13.14 -2.20
CA VAL A 95 7.24 12.17 -1.87
C VAL A 95 8.63 12.76 -2.12
N LYS A 96 8.85 13.46 -3.24
CA LYS A 96 10.13 14.13 -3.51
C LYS A 96 10.45 15.18 -2.44
N ASN A 97 9.47 15.99 -2.03
CA ASN A 97 9.65 17.02 -1.02
C ASN A 97 9.98 16.44 0.36
N VAL A 98 9.35 15.32 0.72
CA VAL A 98 9.56 14.65 2.01
C VAL A 98 10.88 13.89 2.04
N THR A 99 11.22 13.19 0.96
CA THR A 99 12.37 12.25 0.94
C THR A 99 13.65 12.86 0.37
N GLY A 100 13.55 13.97 -0.38
CA GLY A 100 14.65 14.51 -1.17
C GLY A 100 14.92 13.73 -2.47
N ALA A 101 14.05 12.79 -2.85
CA ALA A 101 14.19 12.05 -4.09
C ALA A 101 14.17 12.97 -5.32
N LYS A 102 15.02 12.69 -6.31
CA LYS A 102 15.07 13.46 -7.57
C LYS A 102 13.95 13.09 -8.55
N ARG A 103 13.45 11.87 -8.43
CA ARG A 103 12.43 11.26 -9.30
C ARG A 103 11.46 10.48 -8.43
N ALA A 104 10.20 10.46 -8.84
CA ALA A 104 9.16 9.66 -8.21
C ALA A 104 8.17 9.22 -9.28
N ILE A 105 7.64 8.01 -9.13
CA ILE A 105 6.61 7.44 -9.99
C ILE A 105 5.65 6.61 -9.14
N ILE A 106 4.37 6.62 -9.49
CA ILE A 106 3.35 5.84 -8.81
C ILE A 106 3.31 4.44 -9.42
N ASP A 107 3.51 3.42 -8.59
CA ASP A 107 3.33 2.02 -8.96
C ASP A 107 1.84 1.65 -9.11
N GLY A 108 1.03 1.93 -8.08
CA GLY A 108 -0.42 1.70 -8.08
C GLY A 108 -1.14 2.55 -7.02
N VAL A 109 -2.46 2.73 -7.19
CA VAL A 109 -3.30 3.46 -6.22
C VAL A 109 -4.54 2.64 -5.88
N THR A 110 -4.60 2.06 -4.69
CA THR A 110 -5.78 1.30 -4.26
C THR A 110 -6.78 2.19 -3.51
N LEU A 111 -8.03 2.22 -3.96
CA LEU A 111 -9.13 2.90 -3.25
C LEU A 111 -9.89 1.88 -2.38
N ARG A 112 -9.84 2.08 -1.06
CA ARG A 112 -10.50 1.22 -0.06
C ARG A 112 -11.72 1.94 0.50
N ILE A 113 -12.90 1.50 0.11
CA ILE A 113 -14.16 2.18 0.47
C ILE A 113 -15.21 1.24 1.04
N ARG A 114 -15.01 -0.08 0.91
CA ARG A 114 -15.98 -1.05 1.40
C ARG A 114 -15.94 -1.09 2.93
N LEU A 115 -17.11 -1.27 3.52
CA LEU A 115 -17.22 -1.56 4.94
C LEU A 115 -16.55 -2.91 5.23
N ALA A 116 -15.82 -3.00 6.35
CA ALA A 116 -15.38 -4.28 6.90
C ALA A 116 -16.60 -4.96 7.57
N THR A 117 -17.51 -5.51 6.77
CA THR A 117 -18.71 -6.21 7.25
C THR A 117 -18.38 -7.68 7.46
N GLU A 118 -17.62 -7.99 8.51
CA GLU A 118 -17.40 -9.31 9.13
C GLU A 118 -16.93 -10.51 8.27
N THR A 119 -17.00 -10.50 6.94
CA THR A 119 -16.98 -11.74 6.13
C THR A 119 -16.23 -11.63 4.79
N GLU A 120 -14.94 -11.26 4.79
CA GLU A 120 -14.16 -11.51 3.55
C GLU A 120 -12.77 -12.12 3.68
N GLU A 121 -12.11 -12.03 4.82
CA GLU A 121 -10.89 -12.82 5.01
C GLU A 121 -11.27 -14.14 5.65
N ASP A 122 -11.74 -15.09 4.83
CA ASP A 122 -11.45 -16.49 5.17
C ASP A 122 -9.92 -16.63 5.08
N PHE A 123 -9.26 -16.32 6.19
CA PHE A 123 -7.83 -16.36 6.33
C PHE A 123 -7.26 -17.74 6.01
N TYR A 124 -8.09 -18.79 6.03
CA TYR A 124 -7.71 -20.16 5.72
C TYR A 124 -7.91 -20.49 4.24
N HIS A 125 -8.57 -19.62 3.47
CA HIS A 125 -8.73 -19.74 2.03
C HIS A 125 -7.58 -19.09 1.27
N VAL A 126 -7.17 -19.73 0.18
CA VAL A 126 -6.20 -19.19 -0.77
C VAL A 126 -6.78 -19.26 -2.17
N LYS A 127 -6.81 -18.10 -2.84
CA LYS A 127 -7.21 -18.01 -4.25
C LYS A 127 -6.14 -18.67 -5.12
N LEU A 128 -6.59 -19.56 -5.98
CA LEU A 128 -5.72 -20.34 -6.85
C LEU A 128 -5.39 -19.60 -8.15
N LYS A 129 -4.22 -19.91 -8.69
CA LYS A 129 -3.76 -19.47 -10.00
C LYS A 129 -4.81 -19.74 -11.08
N ASP A 130 -4.85 -18.88 -12.08
CA ASP A 130 -5.81 -18.89 -13.20
C ASP A 130 -7.28 -18.68 -12.77
N GLY A 131 -7.50 -18.29 -11.50
CA GLY A 131 -8.79 -17.85 -11.00
C GLY A 131 -9.23 -16.47 -11.54
N PRO A 132 -10.41 -15.98 -11.13
CA PRO A 132 -10.99 -14.73 -11.64
C PRO A 132 -10.06 -13.51 -11.50
N GLN A 133 -9.26 -13.45 -10.44
CA GLN A 133 -8.31 -12.37 -10.17
C GLN A 133 -7.15 -12.36 -11.18
N ASP A 134 -6.58 -13.51 -11.51
CA ASP A 134 -5.55 -13.63 -12.55
C ASP A 134 -6.11 -13.25 -13.93
N MET A 135 -7.34 -13.67 -14.22
CA MET A 135 -8.00 -13.35 -15.49
C MET A 135 -8.28 -11.85 -15.63
N ALA A 136 -8.73 -11.20 -14.56
CA ALA A 136 -8.89 -9.74 -14.52
C ALA A 136 -7.54 -9.02 -14.74
N MET A 137 -6.48 -9.56 -14.16
CA MET A 137 -5.12 -9.02 -14.28
C MET A 137 -4.52 -9.19 -15.67
N LYS A 138 -4.78 -10.31 -16.36
CA LYS A 138 -4.36 -10.52 -17.76
C LYS A 138 -5.00 -9.53 -18.73
N ASN A 139 -6.20 -9.04 -18.42
CA ASN A 139 -6.93 -8.07 -19.23
C ASN A 139 -6.57 -6.60 -18.91
N PHE A 140 -5.68 -6.37 -17.94
CA PHE A 140 -5.28 -5.03 -17.57
C PHE A 140 -4.25 -4.48 -18.55
N ASP A 141 -4.41 -3.22 -18.98
CA ASP A 141 -3.44 -2.54 -19.81
C ASP A 141 -2.19 -2.19 -18.97
N PRO A 142 -1.03 -2.81 -19.22
CA PRO A 142 0.17 -2.59 -18.42
C PRO A 142 0.80 -1.19 -18.63
N SER A 143 0.31 -0.41 -19.60
CA SER A 143 0.81 0.95 -19.86
C SER A 143 0.13 2.02 -19.01
N VAL A 144 -0.92 1.69 -18.27
CA VAL A 144 -1.66 2.66 -17.45
C VAL A 144 -1.52 2.40 -15.96
N LEU A 145 -1.59 3.48 -15.18
CA LEU A 145 -1.62 3.39 -13.72
C LEU A 145 -2.81 2.56 -13.26
N ARG A 146 -2.56 1.54 -12.45
CA ARG A 146 -3.62 0.71 -11.87
C ARG A 146 -4.27 1.43 -10.69
N VAL A 147 -5.59 1.60 -10.79
CA VAL A 147 -6.41 2.20 -9.74
C VAL A 147 -7.56 1.28 -9.35
N PRO A 148 -7.29 0.17 -8.62
CA PRO A 148 -8.36 -0.77 -8.30
C PRO A 148 -9.23 -0.18 -7.16
N GLY A 149 -10.51 -0.55 -7.13
CA GLY A 149 -11.52 0.03 -6.22
C GLY A 149 -12.15 1.34 -6.69
N ARG A 150 -11.81 1.78 -7.90
CA ARG A 150 -12.34 3.00 -8.52
C ARG A 150 -13.82 2.93 -8.88
N ASP A 151 -14.29 1.77 -9.31
CA ASP A 151 -15.72 1.55 -9.48
C ASP A 151 -16.35 1.30 -8.10
N ARG A 152 -17.00 2.32 -7.54
CA ARG A 152 -17.58 2.25 -6.19
C ARG A 152 -18.57 1.09 -6.03
N LYS A 153 -19.31 0.74 -7.09
CA LYS A 153 -20.33 -0.31 -7.04
C LYS A 153 -19.71 -1.70 -6.92
N ASN A 154 -18.49 -1.85 -7.43
CA ASN A 154 -17.74 -3.09 -7.45
C ASN A 154 -16.45 -2.99 -6.62
N ALA A 155 -16.36 -2.00 -5.71
CA ALA A 155 -15.14 -1.73 -4.97
C ALA A 155 -14.84 -2.90 -4.01
N PRO A 156 -13.78 -3.68 -4.28
CA PRO A 156 -13.62 -4.96 -3.61
C PRO A 156 -12.85 -4.85 -2.29
N PHE A 157 -12.37 -3.65 -1.92
CA PHE A 157 -11.42 -3.52 -0.82
C PHE A 157 -12.02 -2.81 0.38
N GLU A 158 -12.00 -3.51 1.50
CA GLU A 158 -12.09 -2.96 2.85
C GLU A 158 -10.75 -2.33 3.30
N PRO A 159 -10.74 -1.55 4.39
CA PRO A 159 -9.51 -1.17 5.07
C PRO A 159 -8.62 -2.40 5.33
N SER A 160 -7.29 -2.26 5.18
CA SER A 160 -6.38 -3.36 5.49
C SER A 160 -6.38 -3.62 6.99
N ARG A 161 -6.77 -4.83 7.41
CA ARG A 161 -6.80 -5.24 8.84
C ARG A 161 -5.64 -6.16 9.23
N VAL A 162 -4.72 -6.40 8.30
CA VAL A 162 -3.54 -7.23 8.46
C VAL A 162 -2.30 -6.37 8.16
N CYS A 163 -1.26 -6.53 8.98
CA CYS A 163 0.06 -6.01 8.65
C CYS A 163 0.62 -6.81 7.46
N ARG A 164 0.95 -6.11 6.38
CA ARG A 164 1.52 -6.71 5.18
C ARG A 164 2.65 -5.84 4.65
N SER A 165 3.71 -6.50 4.19
CA SER A 165 4.66 -5.86 3.28
C SER A 165 4.21 -6.16 1.85
N ASP A 166 4.13 -5.13 1.01
CA ASP A 166 3.80 -5.32 -0.41
C ASP A 166 5.01 -5.80 -1.20
N TYR A 167 6.23 -5.58 -0.69
CA TYR A 167 7.48 -5.92 -1.35
C TYR A 167 8.48 -6.52 -0.35
N ASP A 168 9.13 -7.60 -0.73
CA ASP A 168 10.48 -7.87 -0.23
C ASP A 168 11.51 -7.16 -1.12
N CYS A 169 12.80 -7.22 -0.74
CA CYS A 169 13.84 -6.53 -1.48
C CYS A 169 13.96 -7.05 -2.93
N GLN A 170 13.79 -8.35 -3.16
CA GLN A 170 13.90 -8.92 -4.52
C GLN A 170 12.67 -8.57 -5.37
N GLY A 171 11.48 -8.70 -4.81
CA GLY A 171 10.22 -8.34 -5.44
C GLY A 171 10.15 -6.86 -5.81
N LEU A 172 10.73 -5.97 -5.00
CA LEU A 172 10.89 -4.56 -5.40
C LEU A 172 11.79 -4.42 -6.63
N LYS A 173 12.95 -5.08 -6.65
CA LYS A 173 13.88 -5.04 -7.81
C LYS A 173 13.21 -5.57 -9.06
N ASP A 174 12.52 -6.70 -8.96
CA ASP A 174 11.80 -7.32 -10.07
C ASP A 174 10.66 -6.41 -10.55
N THR A 175 9.95 -5.76 -9.63
CA THR A 175 8.87 -4.82 -9.96
C THR A 175 9.39 -3.63 -10.75
N VAL A 176 10.48 -3.00 -10.28
CA VAL A 176 11.09 -1.85 -10.95
C VAL A 176 11.62 -2.23 -12.33
N ARG A 177 12.17 -3.43 -12.50
CA ARG A 177 12.73 -3.91 -13.78
C ARG A 177 11.66 -4.38 -14.78
N HIS A 178 10.58 -5.00 -14.31
CA HIS A 178 9.73 -5.83 -15.16
C HIS A 178 8.24 -5.50 -15.13
N CYS A 179 7.73 -4.79 -14.12
CA CYS A 179 6.27 -4.62 -13.97
C CYS A 179 5.69 -3.62 -14.98
N ARG A 180 6.12 -2.35 -14.93
CA ARG A 180 5.68 -1.31 -15.87
C ARG A 180 6.86 -0.66 -16.56
N LYS A 181 6.71 -0.39 -17.87
CA LYS A 181 7.79 0.13 -18.72
C LYS A 181 8.25 1.53 -18.29
N ASP A 182 7.31 2.39 -17.90
CA ASP A 182 7.62 3.75 -17.46
C ASP A 182 8.40 3.79 -16.14
N ILE A 183 8.15 2.83 -15.23
CA ILE A 183 8.96 2.63 -14.03
C ILE A 183 10.39 2.23 -14.41
N ALA A 184 10.53 1.22 -15.27
CA ALA A 184 11.85 0.73 -15.71
C ALA A 184 12.64 1.80 -16.47
N GLU A 185 11.98 2.56 -17.34
CA GLU A 185 12.57 3.68 -18.08
C GLU A 185 13.03 4.79 -17.14
N MET A 186 12.20 5.18 -16.16
CA MET A 186 12.57 6.17 -15.16
C MET A 186 13.74 5.69 -14.29
N ALA A 187 13.76 4.43 -13.91
CA ALA A 187 14.77 3.82 -13.04
C ALA A 187 16.04 3.36 -13.78
N LYS A 188 16.09 3.47 -15.11
CA LYS A 188 17.18 2.95 -15.95
C LYS A 188 18.60 3.29 -15.42
N PRO A 189 18.93 4.53 -15.03
CA PRO A 189 20.26 4.83 -14.49
C PRO A 189 20.60 4.06 -13.22
N ASP A 190 19.61 3.80 -12.37
CA ASP A 190 19.77 3.08 -11.10
C ASP A 190 19.86 1.57 -11.34
N LEU A 191 19.10 1.04 -12.30
CA LEU A 191 19.18 -0.35 -12.75
C LEU A 191 20.54 -0.66 -13.36
N GLU A 192 21.05 0.21 -14.24
CA GLU A 192 22.40 0.09 -14.83
C GLU A 192 23.50 0.16 -13.75
N THR A 193 23.26 0.89 -12.67
CA THR A 193 24.17 1.00 -11.52
C THR A 193 24.15 -0.27 -10.69
N GLU A 194 22.96 -0.81 -10.41
CA GLU A 194 22.82 -2.11 -9.76
C GLU A 194 23.46 -3.25 -10.58
N ASP A 195 23.32 -3.23 -11.92
CA ASP A 195 23.91 -4.23 -12.82
C ASP A 195 25.45 -4.23 -12.79
N ARG A 196 26.07 -3.11 -12.40
CA ARG A 196 27.52 -3.02 -12.15
C ARG A 196 27.93 -3.51 -10.75
N GLY A 197 26.98 -3.95 -9.93
CA GLY A 197 27.21 -4.40 -8.55
C GLY A 197 27.24 -3.26 -7.52
N GLU A 198 26.82 -2.05 -7.90
CA GLU A 198 26.69 -0.92 -6.97
C GLU A 198 25.33 -0.98 -6.25
N SER A 199 25.21 -0.35 -5.08
CA SER A 199 23.95 -0.37 -4.33
C SER A 199 22.83 0.39 -5.08
N PRO A 200 21.61 -0.15 -5.15
CA PRO A 200 20.48 0.52 -5.78
C PRO A 200 20.13 1.81 -5.03
N ARG A 201 19.66 2.82 -5.76
CA ARG A 201 19.31 4.15 -5.23
C ARG A 201 17.82 4.48 -5.40
N TYR A 202 16.98 3.47 -5.24
CA TYR A 202 15.53 3.61 -5.22
C TYR A 202 14.93 2.95 -3.98
N ALA A 203 13.79 3.48 -3.57
CA ALA A 203 12.98 2.99 -2.46
C ALA A 203 11.51 3.03 -2.88
N VAL A 204 10.68 2.27 -2.17
CA VAL A 204 9.23 2.28 -2.32
C VAL A 204 8.61 2.77 -1.03
N HIS A 205 7.60 3.63 -1.14
CA HIS A 205 6.86 4.15 0.00
C HIS A 205 5.36 3.99 -0.23
N SER A 206 4.67 3.40 0.74
CA SER A 206 3.21 3.35 0.74
C SER A 206 2.64 4.63 1.32
N VAL A 207 1.96 5.41 0.49
CA VAL A 207 1.30 6.66 0.90
C VAL A 207 -0.17 6.39 1.21
N TRP A 208 -0.55 6.49 2.48
CA TRP A 208 -1.92 6.31 2.94
C TRP A 208 -2.59 7.65 3.17
N ARG A 209 -3.77 7.83 2.55
CA ARG A 209 -4.54 9.06 2.66
C ARG A 209 -6.02 8.78 2.93
N PRO A 210 -6.61 9.36 3.98
CA PRO A 210 -8.05 9.37 4.13
C PRO A 210 -8.69 10.31 3.09
N ILE A 211 -9.62 9.80 2.28
CA ILE A 211 -10.41 10.61 1.32
C ILE A 211 -11.43 11.50 2.05
N LYS A 212 -11.88 11.04 3.22
CA LYS A 212 -12.72 11.75 4.18
C LYS A 212 -12.27 11.39 5.58
N THR A 213 -12.65 12.18 6.59
CA THR A 213 -12.33 11.90 7.98
C THR A 213 -12.77 10.49 8.37
N VAL A 214 -11.78 9.66 8.71
CA VAL A 214 -11.96 8.29 9.17
C VAL A 214 -12.30 8.32 10.66
N LYS A 215 -13.44 7.76 11.03
CA LYS A 215 -13.96 7.75 12.43
C LYS A 215 -13.94 6.35 13.08
N ARG A 216 -13.49 5.35 12.33
CA ARG A 216 -13.39 3.94 12.69
C ARG A 216 -12.22 3.34 11.90
N ASP A 217 -11.78 2.11 12.17
CA ASP A 217 -10.75 1.42 11.38
C ASP A 217 -9.40 2.21 11.38
N PRO A 218 -8.66 2.21 12.52
CA PRO A 218 -7.37 2.91 12.62
C PRO A 218 -6.37 2.36 11.60
N LEU A 219 -5.45 3.22 11.14
CA LEU A 219 -4.38 2.78 10.25
C LEU A 219 -3.32 2.01 11.03
N GLY A 220 -2.91 0.86 10.48
CA GLY A 220 -1.74 0.15 10.92
C GLY A 220 -0.53 0.41 10.07
N VAL A 221 0.58 0.67 10.75
CA VAL A 221 1.89 0.93 10.17
C VAL A 221 2.91 0.03 10.86
N LEU A 222 3.76 -0.58 10.05
CA LEU A 222 4.87 -1.44 10.44
C LEU A 222 5.99 -1.14 9.45
N ASP A 223 7.21 -1.04 9.96
CA ASP A 223 8.46 -1.10 9.18
C ASP A 223 9.26 -2.32 9.65
#